data_AF-A0ABD2VCK9-F1
#
_entry.id   AF-A0ABD2VCK9-F1
#
_cell.length_a   1.000
_cell.length_b   1.000
_cell.length_c   1.000
_cell.angle_alpha   90.00
_cell.angle_beta   90.00
_cell.angle_gamma   90.00
#
_symmetry.space_group_name_H-M   'P 1'
#
loop_
_entity.id
_entity.type
_entity.pdbx_description
1 polymer ?
#
loop_
_entity_poly.entity_id
_entity_poly.type
_entity_poly.pdbx_seq_one_letter_code
_entity_poly.pdbx_strand_id
1 'polypeptide(L)'
;MWRNILFQASYQTGIFVFLQQRGSAILGITPKVNRSIVFNGFALCQLFNIFSARDLEQKNFFKGLGQNYLFWALSGLYLVLQFGFIELEAFLFSNTARLNWKQWAESILIG
;
A
#
# COMPACT_ATOMS: atom_id res chain seq x y z
N MET A 1 -19.29 6.95 10.23
CA MET A 1 -17.86 7.14 9.89
C MET A 1 -16.95 6.20 10.66
N TRP A 2 -16.87 6.27 11.99
CA TRP A 2 -15.91 5.46 12.77
C TRP A 2 -16.06 3.92 12.63
N ARG A 3 -17.29 3.39 12.53
CA ARG A 3 -17.53 1.95 12.30
C ARG A 3 -16.93 1.46 10.99
N ASN A 4 -17.06 2.22 9.90
CA ASN A 4 -16.54 1.82 8.59
C ASN A 4 -15.00 1.81 8.59
N ILE A 5 -14.39 2.81 9.21
CA ILE A 5 -12.93 2.90 9.41
C ILE A 5 -12.44 1.72 10.26
N LEU A 6 -13.14 1.38 11.35
CA LEU A 6 -12.78 0.26 12.22
C LEU A 6 -12.87 -1.08 11.49
N PHE A 7 -13.93 -1.31 10.71
CA PHE A 7 -14.06 -2.53 9.91
C PHE A 7 -13.01 -2.61 8.80
N GLN A 8 -12.75 -1.51 8.10
CA GLN A 8 -11.76 -1.47 7.03
C GLN A 8 -10.33 -1.66 7.55
N ALA A 9 -9.97 -0.98 8.65
CA ALA A 9 -8.66 -1.11 9.27
C ALA A 9 -8.44 -2.52 9.85
N SER A 10 -9.44 -3.12 10.48
CA SER A 10 -9.33 -4.47 11.04
C SER A 10 -9.27 -5.55 9.95
N TYR A 11 -10.07 -5.42 8.89
CA TYR A 11 -10.01 -6.31 7.73
C TYR A 11 -8.65 -6.24 7.02
N GLN A 12 -8.18 -5.02 6.72
CA GLN A 12 -6.91 -4.80 6.04
C GLN A 12 -5.74 -5.32 6.89
N THR A 13 -5.72 -5.01 8.19
CA THR A 13 -4.69 -5.52 9.11
C THR A 13 -4.69 -7.05 9.16
N GLY A 14 -5.88 -7.68 9.26
CA GLY A 14 -6.00 -9.13 9.31
C GLY A 14 -5.45 -9.82 8.05
N ILE A 15 -5.79 -9.31 6.86
CA ILE A 15 -5.31 -9.85 5.59
C ILE A 15 -3.79 -9.72 5.45
N PHE A 16 -3.24 -8.54 5.73
CA PHE A 16 -1.80 -8.32 5.57
C PHE A 16 -0.97 -9.08 6.61
N VAL A 17 -1.45 -9.22 7.86
CA VAL A 17 -0.80 -10.08 8.87
C VAL A 17 -0.83 -11.55 8.46
N PHE A 18 -1.94 -12.02 7.91
CA PHE A 18 -2.06 -13.37 7.38
C PHE A 18 -1.10 -13.61 6.20
N LEU A 19 -1.06 -12.69 5.23
CA LEU A 19 -0.13 -12.71 4.10
C LEU A 19 1.34 -12.60 4.57
N GLN A 20 1.64 -11.88 5.65
CA GLN A 20 3.00 -11.81 6.17
C GLN A 20 3.47 -13.16 6.72
N GLN A 21 2.59 -13.90 7.40
CA GLN A 21 2.91 -15.21 7.99
C GLN A 21 2.88 -16.35 6.96
N ARG A 22 1.90 -16.35 6.04
CA ARG A 22 1.66 -17.47 5.11
C ARG A 22 2.01 -17.15 3.65
N GLY A 23 2.17 -15.88 3.28
CA GLY A 23 2.42 -15.46 1.90
C GLY A 23 3.70 -16.03 1.31
N SER A 24 4.76 -16.19 2.10
CA SER A 24 6.01 -16.84 1.65
C SER A 24 5.78 -18.27 1.16
N ALA A 25 4.85 -19.00 1.80
CA ALA A 25 4.49 -20.36 1.42
C ALA A 25 3.50 -20.40 0.24
N ILE A 26 2.62 -19.41 0.12
CA ILE A 26 1.62 -19.30 -0.96
C ILE A 26 2.26 -18.87 -2.28
N LEU A 27 3.14 -17.87 -2.22
CA LEU A 27 3.80 -17.27 -3.38
C LEU A 27 5.13 -17.97 -3.72
N GLY A 28 5.58 -18.93 -2.90
CA GLY A 28 6.82 -19.68 -3.13
C GLY A 28 8.08 -18.80 -3.11
N ILE A 29 8.06 -17.69 -2.38
CA ILE A 29 9.13 -16.69 -2.33
C ILE A 29 9.77 -16.63 -0.94
N THR A 30 11.02 -16.19 -0.89
CA THR A 30 11.75 -16.01 0.37
C THR A 30 10.98 -15.10 1.34
N PRO A 31 10.96 -15.39 2.66
CA PRO A 31 10.22 -14.59 3.64
C PRO A 31 10.53 -13.08 3.63
N LYS A 32 11.75 -12.73 3.24
CA LYS A 32 12.18 -11.33 3.08
C LYS A 32 11.47 -10.64 1.92
N VAL A 33 11.39 -11.30 0.76
CA VAL A 33 10.68 -10.80 -0.42
C VAL A 33 9.19 -10.71 -0.14
N ASN A 34 8.62 -11.72 0.54
CA ASN A 34 7.21 -11.68 0.94
C ASN A 34 6.91 -10.46 1.81
N ARG A 35 7.77 -10.15 2.79
CA ARG A 35 7.59 -8.97 3.65
C ARG A 35 7.56 -7.68 2.83
N SER A 36 8.45 -7.50 1.85
CA SER A 36 8.45 -6.29 1.01
C SER A 36 7.24 -6.21 0.07
N ILE A 37 6.77 -7.32 -0.49
CA ILE A 37 5.56 -7.35 -1.32
C ILE A 37 4.32 -6.99 -0.48
N VAL A 38 4.19 -7.58 0.71
CA VAL A 38 3.11 -7.29 1.66
C VAL A 38 3.14 -5.82 2.09
N PHE A 39 4.32 -5.27 2.38
CA PHE A 39 4.46 -3.87 2.77
C PHE A 39 4.10 -2.91 1.63
N ASN A 40 4.53 -3.21 0.40
CA ASN A 40 4.18 -2.44 -0.79
C ASN A 40 2.66 -2.47 -1.04
N GLY A 41 2.05 -3.66 -1.06
CA GLY A 41 0.60 -3.80 -1.22
C GLY A 41 -0.18 -3.08 -0.11
N PHE A 42 0.29 -3.12 1.14
CA PHE A 42 -0.33 -2.39 2.25
C PHE A 42 -0.34 -0.88 2.02
N ALA A 43 0.77 -0.32 1.55
CA ALA A 43 0.86 1.12 1.27
C ALA A 43 0.01 1.56 0.07
N LEU A 44 -0.09 0.72 -0.97
CA LEU A 44 -0.99 0.97 -2.11
C LEU A 44 -2.46 0.94 -1.66
N CYS A 45 -2.86 -0.08 -0.90
CA CYS A 45 -4.18 -0.14 -0.29
C CYS A 45 -4.46 1.09 0.59
N GLN A 46 -3.48 1.57 1.38
CA GLN A 46 -3.63 2.76 2.21
C GLN A 46 -3.90 4.02 1.36
N LEU A 47 -3.18 4.16 0.25
CA LEU A 47 -3.39 5.25 -0.69
C LEU A 47 -4.79 5.19 -1.30
N PHE A 48 -5.21 4.03 -1.81
CA PHE A 48 -6.57 3.83 -2.34
C PHE A 48 -7.66 4.06 -1.29
N ASN A 49 -7.40 3.71 -0.04
CA ASN A 49 -8.31 3.97 1.07
C ASN A 49 -8.49 5.48 1.29
N ILE A 50 -7.41 6.28 1.26
CA ILE A 50 -7.48 7.74 1.34
C ILE A 50 -8.28 8.33 0.17
N PHE A 51 -8.10 7.80 -1.05
CA PHE A 51 -8.90 8.20 -2.21
C PHE A 51 -10.38 7.82 -2.06
N SER A 52 -10.68 6.60 -1.60
CA SER A 52 -12.05 6.12 -1.41
C SER A 52 -12.77 6.81 -0.25
N ALA A 53 -12.05 7.17 0.82
CA ALA A 53 -12.58 7.94 1.92
C ALA A 53 -12.98 9.36 1.49
N ARG A 54 -12.25 9.94 0.52
CA ARG A 54 -12.62 11.23 -0.09
C ARG A 54 -13.89 11.12 -0.95
N ASP A 55 -14.10 10.00 -1.64
CA ASP A 55 -15.31 9.72 -2.43
C ASP A 55 -16.56 9.57 -1.54
N LEU A 56 -16.43 8.88 -0.40
CA LEU A 56 -17.50 8.77 0.61
C LEU A 56 -17.98 10.11 1.16
N GLU A 57 -17.13 11.14 1.15
CA GLU A 57 -17.43 12.49 1.62
C GLU A 57 -17.94 13.42 0.50
N GLN A 58 -17.57 13.17 -0.76
CA GLN A 58 -18.00 13.95 -1.93
C GLN A 58 -18.70 13.09 -2.99
N LYS A 59 -20.04 13.13 -3.01
CA LYS A 59 -20.91 12.52 -4.06
C LYS A 59 -20.60 12.93 -5.52
N ASN A 60 -19.63 13.83 -5.76
CA ASN A 60 -19.28 14.39 -7.06
C ASN A 60 -17.76 14.30 -7.30
N PHE A 61 -17.30 13.14 -7.78
CA PHE A 61 -15.90 12.84 -8.14
C PHE A 61 -15.21 13.96 -8.94
N PHE A 62 -15.89 14.55 -9.93
CA PHE A 62 -15.26 15.48 -10.88
C PHE A 62 -15.17 16.94 -10.41
N LYS A 63 -15.98 17.38 -9.45
CA LYS A 63 -16.13 18.83 -9.18
C LYS A 63 -15.09 19.39 -8.20
N GLY A 64 -14.46 18.52 -7.41
CA GLY A 64 -13.45 18.90 -6.41
C GLY A 64 -12.06 18.33 -6.67
N LEU A 65 -11.89 17.48 -7.69
CA LEU A 65 -10.65 16.71 -7.90
C LEU A 65 -9.44 17.64 -7.95
N GLY A 66 -9.48 18.73 -8.72
CA GLY A 66 -8.36 19.69 -8.85
C GLY A 66 -8.28 20.81 -7.79
N GLN A 67 -9.24 20.94 -6.88
CA GLN A 67 -9.36 22.15 -6.04
C GLN A 67 -8.59 22.04 -4.71
N ASN A 68 -8.38 20.83 -4.19
CA ASN A 68 -7.59 20.58 -2.99
C ASN A 68 -6.14 20.25 -3.35
N TYR A 69 -5.35 21.28 -3.62
CA TYR A 69 -3.91 21.17 -3.87
C TYR A 69 -3.18 20.45 -2.72
N LEU A 70 -3.63 20.68 -1.47
CA LEU A 70 -3.09 20.00 -0.28
C LEU A 70 -3.28 18.48 -0.32
N PHE A 71 -4.43 17.99 -0.81
CA PHE A 71 -4.68 16.55 -0.90
C PHE A 71 -3.75 15.88 -1.91
N TRP A 72 -3.56 16.51 -3.08
CA TRP A 72 -2.63 16.02 -4.10
C TRP A 72 -1.18 16.14 -3.64
N ALA A 73 -0.81 17.22 -2.96
CA ALA A 73 0.52 17.40 -2.40
C ALA A 73 0.81 16.32 -1.35
N LEU A 74 -0.12 16.02 -0.45
CA LEU A 74 0.03 14.97 0.56
C LEU A 74 0.05 13.57 -0.06
N SER A 75 -0.80 13.30 -1.06
CA SER A 75 -0.82 12.00 -1.76
C SER A 75 0.46 11.78 -2.58
N GLY A 76 0.95 12.83 -3.25
CA GLY A 76 2.22 12.81 -3.97
C GLY A 76 3.41 12.65 -3.02
N LEU A 77 3.41 13.36 -1.89
CA LEU A 77 4.42 13.21 -0.84
C LEU A 77 4.42 11.79 -0.26
N TYR A 78 3.24 11.21 -0.01
CA TYR A 78 3.10 9.83 0.46
C TYR A 78 3.72 8.85 -0.55
N LEU A 79 3.42 9.00 -1.84
CA LEU A 79 4.02 8.18 -2.89
C LEU A 79 5.55 8.30 -2.95
N VAL A 80 6.08 9.52 -2.88
CA VAL A 80 7.54 9.76 -2.90
C VAL A 80 8.22 9.15 -1.70
N LEU A 81 7.67 9.36 -0.49
CA LEU A 81 8.19 8.77 0.74
C LEU A 81 8.11 7.24 0.69
N GLN A 82 7.03 6.68 0.14
CA GLN A 82 6.86 5.24 -0.02
C GLN A 82 7.89 4.63 -0.98
N PHE A 83 8.11 5.26 -2.14
CA PHE A 83 9.16 4.85 -3.08
C PHE A 83 10.54 4.93 -2.43
N GLY A 84 10.83 6.03 -1.74
CA GLY A 84 12.09 6.21 -1.01
C GLY A 84 12.28 5.15 0.08
N PHE A 85 11.21 4.78 0.80
CA PHE A 85 11.26 3.75 1.82
C PHE A 85 11.56 2.36 1.23
N ILE A 86 10.99 2.02 0.07
CA ILE A 86 11.28 0.75 -0.62
C ILE A 86 12.75 0.70 -1.08
N GLU A 87 13.24 1.79 -1.67
CA GLU A 87 14.64 1.89 -2.10
C GLU A 87 15.61 1.86 -0.91
N LEU A 88 15.24 2.51 0.21
CA LEU A 88 16.00 2.44 1.45
C LEU A 88 15.96 1.05 2.08
N GLU A 89 14.83 0.34 2.04
CA GLU A 89 14.77 -1.05 2.49
C GLU A 89 15.69 -1.93 1.63
N ALA A 90 15.70 -1.73 0.31
CA ALA A 90 16.60 -2.44 -0.59
C ALA A 90 18.09 -2.12 -0.34
N PHE A 91 18.40 -0.88 0.03
CA PHE A 91 19.77 -0.39 0.26
C PHE A 91 20.33 -0.73 1.65
N LEU A 92 19.58 -0.43 2.72
CA LEU A 92 19.99 -0.66 4.12
C LEU A 92 19.89 -2.13 4.52
N PHE A 93 18.82 -2.80 4.10
CA PHE A 93 18.69 -4.24 4.30
C PHE A 93 19.19 -4.94 3.04
N SER A 94 20.51 -4.93 2.84
CA SER A 94 21.31 -5.65 1.81
C SER A 94 21.08 -7.18 1.77
N ASN A 95 19.99 -7.64 2.37
CA ASN A 95 19.48 -8.99 2.50
C ASN A 95 18.08 -9.13 1.84
N THR A 96 17.52 -8.06 1.30
CA THR A 96 16.26 -8.02 0.56
C THR A 96 16.60 -7.99 -0.92
N ALA A 97 16.21 -9.02 -1.66
CA ALA A 97 16.46 -9.08 -3.09
C ALA A 97 15.78 -7.88 -3.77
N ARG A 98 16.53 -7.15 -4.62
CA ARG A 98 16.01 -6.10 -5.49
C ARG A 98 14.73 -6.62 -6.16
N LEU A 99 13.59 -6.00 -5.87
CA LEU A 99 12.29 -6.52 -6.34
C LEU A 99 12.32 -6.61 -7.87
N ASN A 100 12.18 -7.83 -8.40
CA ASN A 100 12.13 -8.02 -9.84
C ASN A 100 10.82 -7.42 -10.38
N TRP A 101 10.76 -7.05 -11.66
CA TRP A 101 9.58 -6.43 -12.28
C TRP A 101 8.30 -7.25 -12.06
N LYS A 102 8.43 -8.58 -12.02
CA LYS A 102 7.35 -9.51 -11.65
C LYS A 102 6.83 -9.31 -10.22
N GLN A 103 7.71 -9.11 -9.25
CA GLN A 103 7.32 -8.91 -7.84
C GLN A 103 6.68 -7.54 -7.62
N TRP A 104 7.08 -6.55 -8.42
CA TRP A 104 6.40 -5.25 -8.50
C TRP A 104 4.96 -5.38 -9.03
N ALA A 105 4.75 -6.20 -10.06
CA ALA A 105 3.42 -6.49 -10.56
C ALA A 105 2.56 -7.25 -9.54
N GLU A 106 3.12 -8.24 -8.85
CA GLU A 106 2.43 -8.97 -7.77
C GLU A 106 2.05 -8.05 -6.60
N SER A 107 2.92 -7.11 -6.20
CA SER A 107 2.57 -6.14 -5.14
C SER A 107 1.48 -5.17 -5.56
N ILE A 108 1.46 -4.76 -6.84
CA ILE A 108 0.38 -3.92 -7.39
C ILE A 108 -0.92 -4.72 -7.51
N LEU A 109 -0.87 -6.03 -7.74
CA LEU A 109 -2.06 -6.88 -7.82
C LEU A 109 -2.68 -7.17 -6.45
N ILE A 110 -1.85 -7.23 -5.40
CA ILE A 110 -2.28 -7.43 -4.01
C ILE A 110 -2.78 -6.13 -3.36
N GLY A 111 -2.20 -4.98 -3.73
CA GLY A 111 -2.54 -3.65 -3.22
C GLY A 111 -3.70 -2.99 -3.95
#